data_AF-A0A927DKH2-F1
#
_entry.id   AF-A0A927DKH2-F1
#
_cell.length_a   1.000
_cell.length_b   1.000
_cell.length_c   1.000
_cell.angle_alpha   90.00
_cell.angle_beta   90.00
_cell.angle_gamma   90.00
#
_symmetry.space_group_name_H-M   'P 1'
#
loop_
_entity.id
_entity.type
_entity.pdbx_description
1 polymer ?
#
loop_
_entity_poly.entity_id
_entity_poly.type
_entity_poly.pdbx_seq_one_letter_code
_entity_poly.pdbx_strand_id
1 'polypeptide(L)'
;METPYTFLKFVTQDRIDILKDGYIRFTPPKDLNDPFEVNPVVIPHDPYNLQLIESGYDYQNHEFTASDHDFSWKRFNKIGHYKNEYSKFSNKYGILSLSSSKDMCSMPSVAIFSEEDPRRNLLMWSHYTDEHRGFIIEFHRNFIDDTEISKITYSHERPMVTQEEIESGVIFPFFC
;
A
#
# COMPACT_ATOMS: atom_id res chain seq x y z
N MET A 1 -4.89 -19.03 4.21
CA MET A 1 -5.85 -18.97 3.09
C MET A 1 -5.06 -19.21 1.81
N GLU A 2 -5.58 -20.02 0.91
CA GLU A 2 -4.96 -20.25 -0.40
C GLU A 2 -4.99 -18.95 -1.23
N THR A 3 -3.93 -18.70 -2.02
CA THR A 3 -3.87 -17.51 -2.89
C THR A 3 -4.86 -17.68 -4.04
N PRO A 4 -5.68 -16.66 -4.38
CA PRO A 4 -6.64 -16.75 -5.48
C PRO A 4 -5.98 -17.09 -6.82
N TYR A 5 -6.72 -17.80 -7.67
CA TYR A 5 -6.28 -18.16 -9.02
C TYR A 5 -6.41 -16.99 -10.01
N THR A 6 -7.39 -16.11 -9.77
CA THR A 6 -7.61 -14.90 -10.56
C THR A 6 -7.84 -13.69 -9.68
N PHE A 7 -7.56 -12.52 -10.25
CA PHE A 7 -7.78 -11.22 -9.65
C PHE A 7 -8.50 -10.30 -10.65
N LEU A 8 -9.23 -9.33 -10.13
CA LEU A 8 -10.08 -8.44 -10.92
C LEU A 8 -9.57 -7.00 -10.80
N LYS A 9 -9.62 -6.27 -11.91
CA LYS A 9 -9.42 -4.81 -11.94
C LYS A 9 -10.63 -4.13 -12.56
N PHE A 10 -11.15 -3.14 -11.85
CA PHE A 10 -12.13 -2.21 -12.40
C PHE A 10 -11.44 -1.14 -13.22
N VAL A 11 -11.97 -0.89 -14.42
CA VAL A 11 -11.38 -0.02 -15.42
C VAL A 11 -12.46 0.88 -16.01
N THR A 12 -12.19 2.18 -16.09
CA THR A 12 -13.12 3.16 -16.70
C THR A 12 -13.21 2.95 -18.21
N GLN A 13 -14.30 3.38 -18.83
CA GLN A 13 -14.50 3.23 -20.27
C GLN A 13 -13.41 3.92 -21.12
N ASP A 14 -12.85 5.02 -20.62
CA ASP A 14 -11.76 5.76 -21.28
C ASP A 14 -10.50 4.94 -21.45
N ARG A 15 -10.32 3.89 -20.64
CA ARG A 15 -9.17 2.98 -20.70
C ARG A 15 -9.36 1.79 -21.65
N ILE A 16 -10.19 1.97 -22.68
CA ILE A 16 -10.38 1.00 -23.77
C ILE A 16 -9.08 0.67 -24.52
N ASP A 17 -8.06 1.55 -24.41
CA ASP A 17 -6.70 1.32 -24.90
C ASP A 17 -6.06 0.04 -24.34
N ILE A 18 -6.43 -0.38 -23.12
CA ILE A 18 -5.93 -1.66 -22.56
C ILE A 18 -6.35 -2.84 -23.45
N LEU A 19 -7.58 -2.83 -23.98
CA LEU A 19 -8.09 -3.91 -24.83
C LEU A 19 -7.67 -3.76 -26.29
N LYS A 20 -7.51 -2.53 -26.78
CA LYS A 20 -7.13 -2.25 -28.17
C LYS A 20 -5.64 -2.42 -28.41
N ASP A 21 -4.83 -1.92 -27.48
CA ASP A 21 -3.40 -1.73 -27.66
C ASP A 21 -2.55 -2.50 -26.63
N GLY A 22 -3.17 -3.06 -25.58
CA GLY A 22 -2.47 -3.88 -24.58
C GLY A 22 -1.69 -3.09 -23.53
N TYR A 23 -1.94 -1.80 -23.35
CA TYR A 23 -1.17 -0.94 -22.44
C TYR A 23 -1.61 -1.06 -20.98
N ILE A 24 -0.94 -1.94 -20.22
CA ILE A 24 -1.09 -2.03 -18.77
C ILE A 24 0.02 -1.21 -18.11
N ARG A 25 -0.37 -0.23 -17.28
CA ARG A 25 0.57 0.59 -16.51
C ARG A 25 0.57 0.12 -15.06
N PHE A 26 1.77 -0.08 -14.53
CA PHE A 26 2.00 -0.19 -13.10
C PHE A 26 2.29 1.22 -12.57
N THR A 27 1.48 1.70 -11.63
CA THR A 27 1.55 3.08 -11.15
C THR A 27 2.68 3.21 -10.13
N PRO A 28 3.64 4.11 -10.32
CA PRO A 28 4.65 4.35 -9.29
C PRO A 28 3.99 4.98 -8.06
N PRO A 29 4.44 4.68 -6.83
CA PRO A 29 3.85 5.17 -5.58
C PRO A 29 3.54 6.68 -5.56
N LYS A 30 4.44 7.52 -6.08
CA LYS A 30 4.24 8.98 -6.11
C LYS A 30 3.06 9.47 -6.96
N ASP A 31 2.57 8.63 -7.89
CA ASP A 31 1.49 8.94 -8.82
C ASP A 31 0.16 8.27 -8.39
N LEU A 32 0.12 7.61 -7.21
CA LEU A 32 -1.11 7.07 -6.66
C LEU A 32 -2.03 8.21 -6.19
N ASN A 33 -3.34 7.98 -6.30
CA ASN A 33 -4.34 8.99 -5.93
C ASN A 33 -4.41 9.22 -4.42
N ASP A 34 -4.12 8.18 -3.62
CA ASP A 34 -4.07 8.28 -2.18
C ASP A 34 -2.64 8.62 -1.72
N PRO A 35 -2.42 9.78 -1.07
CA PRO A 35 -1.09 10.20 -0.62
C PRO A 35 -0.50 9.35 0.51
N PHE A 36 -1.28 8.45 1.11
CA PHE A 36 -0.85 7.53 2.16
C PHE A 36 -0.62 6.11 1.64
N GLU A 37 -1.10 5.78 0.44
CA GLU A 37 -0.86 4.48 -0.20
C GLU A 37 0.64 4.33 -0.51
N VAL A 38 1.29 3.35 0.14
CA VAL A 38 2.74 3.09 0.03
C VAL A 38 3.60 4.29 0.46
N ASN A 39 3.13 5.01 1.48
CA ASN A 39 3.84 6.14 2.05
C ASN A 39 3.76 6.08 3.58
N PRO A 40 4.68 5.39 4.29
CA PRO A 40 4.71 5.31 5.75
C PRO A 40 5.16 6.62 6.40
N VAL A 41 5.00 6.72 7.73
CA VAL A 41 5.58 7.79 8.53
C VAL A 41 7.04 7.46 8.83
N VAL A 42 7.95 8.31 8.35
CA VAL A 42 9.35 8.25 8.79
C VAL A 42 9.47 8.86 10.18
N ILE A 43 9.83 8.03 11.16
CA ILE A 43 9.91 8.42 12.57
C ILE A 43 11.37 8.71 12.99
N PRO A 44 11.59 9.60 13.97
CA PRO A 44 12.92 9.89 14.49
C PRO A 44 13.41 8.86 15.51
N HIS A 45 12.57 7.92 15.96
CA HIS A 45 13.00 6.89 16.91
C HIS A 45 13.93 5.88 16.24
N ASP A 46 14.88 5.36 17.00
CA ASP A 46 15.66 4.17 16.63
C ASP A 46 14.98 2.89 17.17
N PRO A 47 15.36 1.71 16.66
CA PRO A 47 14.76 0.45 17.07
C PRO A 47 14.84 0.16 18.58
N TYR A 48 15.90 0.59 19.27
CA TYR A 48 16.04 0.35 20.71
C TYR A 48 15.04 1.17 21.51
N ASN A 49 14.88 2.46 21.17
CA ASN A 49 13.87 3.30 21.81
C ASN A 49 12.43 2.83 21.54
N LEU A 50 12.15 2.27 20.36
CA LEU A 50 10.84 1.66 20.07
C LEU A 50 10.57 0.46 20.99
N GLN A 51 11.54 -0.43 21.15
CA GLN A 51 11.43 -1.58 22.06
C GLN A 51 11.18 -1.15 23.51
N LEU A 52 11.84 -0.07 23.95
CA LEU A 52 11.61 0.48 25.28
C LEU A 52 10.18 1.03 25.44
N ILE A 53 9.64 1.73 24.43
CA ILE A 53 8.23 2.18 24.44
C ILE A 53 7.28 0.98 24.55
N GLU A 54 7.51 -0.06 23.73
CA GLU A 54 6.69 -1.28 23.74
C GLU A 54 6.77 -2.05 25.06
N SER A 55 7.91 -1.98 25.75
CA SER A 55 8.10 -2.60 27.07
C SER A 55 7.37 -1.88 28.20
N GLY A 56 6.78 -0.70 27.93
CA GLY A 56 6.16 0.15 28.96
C GLY A 56 7.17 0.87 29.84
N TYR A 57 8.37 1.17 29.32
CA TYR A 57 9.40 1.89 30.06
C TYR A 57 8.90 3.27 30.50
N ASP A 58 9.12 3.61 31.77
CA ASP A 58 8.67 4.89 32.33
C ASP A 58 9.63 6.02 31.99
N TYR A 59 9.37 6.66 30.85
CA TYR A 59 10.11 7.83 30.38
C TYR A 59 9.90 9.08 31.25
N GLN A 60 8.81 9.17 32.02
CA GLN A 60 8.52 10.37 32.81
C GLN A 60 9.52 10.54 33.95
N ASN A 61 10.04 9.43 34.45
CA ASN A 61 11.04 9.39 35.52
C ASN A 61 12.47 9.13 35.01
N HIS A 62 12.67 9.13 33.68
CA HIS A 62 14.00 8.95 33.10
C HIS A 62 14.75 10.28 33.00
N GLU A 63 15.96 10.32 33.55
CA GLU A 63 16.85 11.48 33.41
C GLU A 63 17.58 11.42 32.07
N PHE A 64 17.17 12.27 31.13
CA PHE A 64 17.85 12.40 29.83
C PHE A 64 19.14 13.22 29.96
N THR A 65 20.21 12.71 29.35
CA THR A 65 21.50 13.37 29.27
C THR A 65 21.57 14.35 28.09
N ALA A 66 22.56 15.24 28.09
CA ALA A 66 22.82 16.10 26.94
C ALA A 66 23.12 15.31 25.65
N SER A 67 23.75 14.15 25.76
CA SER A 67 23.99 13.24 24.62
C SER A 67 22.69 12.66 24.07
N ASP A 68 21.70 12.35 24.90
CA ASP A 68 20.41 11.80 24.44
C ASP A 68 19.65 12.86 23.63
N HIS A 69 19.67 14.11 24.09
CA HIS A 69 19.10 15.23 23.37
C HIS A 69 19.80 15.50 22.03
N ASP A 70 21.13 15.50 22.00
CA ASP A 70 21.90 15.65 20.76
C ASP A 70 21.63 14.52 19.76
N PHE A 71 21.55 13.28 20.24
CA PHE A 71 21.19 12.11 19.43
C PHE A 71 19.78 12.25 18.82
N SER A 72 18.78 12.56 19.65
CA SER A 72 17.39 12.77 19.20
C SER A 72 17.28 13.92 18.19
N TRP A 73 17.95 15.04 18.46
CA TRP A 73 17.97 16.20 17.57
C TRP A 73 18.59 15.87 16.20
N LYS A 74 19.72 15.15 16.18
CA LYS A 74 20.35 14.69 14.93
C LYS A 74 19.42 13.82 14.10
N ARG A 75 18.67 12.90 14.74
CA ARG A 75 17.71 12.03 14.04
C ARG A 75 16.53 12.82 13.49
N PHE A 76 15.97 13.74 14.28
CA PHE A 76 14.86 14.59 13.85
C PHE A 76 15.21 15.43 12.61
N ASN A 77 16.41 16.04 12.59
CA ASN A 77 16.86 16.84 11.45
C ASN A 77 17.07 16.04 10.16
N LYS A 78 17.25 14.71 10.27
CA LYS A 78 17.38 13.82 9.11
C LYS A 78 16.05 13.31 8.57
N ILE A 79 14.91 13.56 9.22
CA ILE A 79 13.59 13.04 8.76
C ILE A 79 13.34 13.40 7.29
N GLY A 80 13.62 14.64 6.88
CA GLY A 80 13.43 15.07 5.48
C GLY A 80 14.31 14.29 4.49
N HIS A 81 15.55 14.00 4.88
CA HIS A 81 16.47 13.17 4.09
C HIS A 81 15.91 11.75 3.92
N TYR A 82 15.51 11.08 4.99
CA TYR A 82 14.99 9.71 4.92
C TYR A 82 13.63 9.60 4.23
N LYS A 83 12.77 10.63 4.32
CA LYS A 83 11.56 10.72 3.47
C LYS A 83 11.90 10.70 1.98
N ASN A 84 12.93 11.45 1.60
CA ASN A 84 13.40 11.47 0.22
C ASN A 84 14.05 10.14 -0.21
N GLU A 85 14.86 9.52 0.65
CA GLU A 85 15.44 8.21 0.37
C GLU A 85 14.37 7.12 0.24
N TYR A 86 13.38 7.09 1.14
CA TYR A 86 12.22 6.20 1.02
C TYR A 86 11.49 6.43 -0.31
N SER A 87 11.20 7.69 -0.66
CA SER A 87 10.52 8.01 -1.92
C SER A 87 11.31 7.54 -3.14
N LYS A 88 12.63 7.73 -3.16
CA LYS A 88 13.48 7.20 -4.24
C LYS A 88 13.45 5.68 -4.30
N PHE A 89 13.46 5.01 -3.15
CA PHE A 89 13.38 3.56 -3.07
C PHE A 89 12.04 3.03 -3.59
N SER A 90 10.92 3.54 -3.06
CA SER A 90 9.58 3.03 -3.38
C SER A 90 9.23 3.28 -4.86
N ASN A 91 9.65 4.41 -5.43
CA ASN A 91 9.43 4.73 -6.84
C ASN A 91 10.26 3.90 -7.84
N LYS A 92 11.11 2.97 -7.37
CA LYS A 92 11.69 1.92 -8.24
C LYS A 92 10.67 0.87 -8.65
N TYR A 93 9.58 0.77 -7.90
CA TYR A 93 8.53 -0.22 -8.11
C TYR A 93 7.30 0.43 -8.73
N GLY A 94 6.61 -0.34 -9.57
CA GLY A 94 5.28 0.01 -10.04
C GLY A 94 4.25 -0.87 -9.33
N ILE A 95 3.08 -0.31 -9.05
CA ILE A 95 2.00 -0.99 -8.34
C ILE A 95 0.83 -1.19 -9.29
N LEU A 96 0.33 -2.42 -9.32
CA LEU A 96 -0.95 -2.76 -9.92
C LEU A 96 -1.86 -3.32 -8.84
N SER A 97 -2.76 -2.48 -8.31
CA SER A 97 -3.71 -2.89 -7.29
C SER A 97 -4.81 -3.74 -7.92
N LEU A 98 -4.91 -5.01 -7.50
CA LEU A 98 -5.90 -5.97 -7.96
C LEU A 98 -6.76 -6.45 -6.79
N SER A 99 -8.00 -6.86 -7.06
CA SER A 99 -8.94 -7.31 -6.03
C SER A 99 -9.31 -8.78 -6.21
N SER A 100 -9.51 -9.48 -5.11
CA SER A 100 -10.09 -10.83 -5.11
C SER A 100 -10.86 -11.03 -3.82
N SER A 101 -12.05 -11.62 -3.92
CA SER A 101 -12.91 -11.97 -2.79
C SER A 101 -13.56 -13.32 -3.05
N LYS A 102 -13.82 -14.09 -1.99
CA LYS A 102 -14.59 -15.33 -2.07
C LYS A 102 -16.04 -15.08 -2.51
N ASP A 103 -16.54 -13.87 -2.23
CA ASP A 103 -17.91 -13.46 -2.52
C ASP A 103 -18.02 -12.62 -3.81
N MET A 104 -16.90 -12.33 -4.48
CA MET A 104 -16.93 -11.68 -5.80
C MET A 104 -17.50 -12.66 -6.83
N CYS A 105 -18.51 -12.22 -7.56
CA CYS A 105 -19.03 -12.99 -8.68
C CYS A 105 -17.95 -13.10 -9.76
N SER A 106 -17.60 -14.32 -10.16
CA SER A 106 -16.76 -14.58 -11.33
C SER A 106 -17.43 -14.16 -12.66
N MET A 107 -18.71 -13.78 -12.62
CA MET A 107 -19.49 -13.27 -13.74
C MET A 107 -20.11 -11.90 -13.42
N PRO A 108 -19.31 -10.82 -13.44
CA PRO A 108 -19.82 -9.46 -13.20
C PRO A 108 -20.68 -8.93 -14.35
N SER A 109 -20.76 -9.65 -15.48
CA SER A 109 -21.53 -9.28 -16.67
C SER A 109 -23.06 -9.43 -16.53
N VAL A 110 -23.55 -9.90 -15.37
CA VAL A 110 -24.98 -9.97 -15.07
C VAL A 110 -25.40 -8.69 -14.35
N ALA A 111 -26.35 -7.94 -14.90
CA ALA A 111 -26.98 -6.84 -14.20
C ALA A 111 -27.55 -7.32 -12.85
N ILE A 112 -27.04 -6.77 -11.75
CA ILE A 112 -27.47 -7.10 -10.40
C ILE A 112 -28.52 -6.07 -9.97
N PHE A 113 -29.77 -6.50 -9.89
CA PHE A 113 -30.92 -5.63 -9.58
C PHE A 113 -31.24 -5.53 -8.09
N SER A 114 -30.70 -6.42 -7.26
CA SER A 114 -31.00 -6.49 -5.82
C SER A 114 -29.96 -5.75 -5.01
N GLU A 115 -30.39 -4.89 -4.09
CA GLU A 115 -29.47 -4.09 -3.27
C GLU A 115 -28.63 -4.94 -2.31
N GLU A 116 -29.19 -6.05 -1.85
CA GLU A 116 -28.58 -6.92 -0.81
C GLU A 116 -27.74 -8.05 -1.40
N ASP A 117 -27.46 -7.95 -2.68
CA ASP A 117 -26.72 -8.96 -3.40
C ASP A 117 -25.22 -8.85 -3.05
N PRO A 118 -24.60 -9.91 -2.49
CA PRO A 118 -23.19 -9.88 -2.12
C PRO A 118 -22.26 -9.63 -3.33
N ARG A 119 -22.76 -9.83 -4.56
CA ARG A 119 -22.07 -9.49 -5.80
C ARG A 119 -21.91 -7.96 -6.00
N ARG A 120 -22.66 -7.12 -5.26
CA ARG A 120 -22.46 -5.65 -5.19
C ARG A 120 -21.34 -5.25 -4.23
N ASN A 121 -20.77 -6.17 -3.47
CA ASN A 121 -19.65 -5.90 -2.55
C ASN A 121 -18.32 -5.73 -3.33
N LEU A 122 -18.35 -4.79 -4.28
CA LEU A 122 -17.24 -4.35 -5.12
C LEU A 122 -16.48 -3.24 -4.38
N LEU A 123 -15.98 -3.58 -3.19
CA LEU A 123 -15.38 -2.61 -2.29
C LEU A 123 -14.09 -1.99 -2.87
N MET A 124 -13.95 -0.71 -2.50
CA MET A 124 -12.92 0.29 -2.77
C MET A 124 -12.78 0.87 -4.18
N TRP A 125 -12.74 0.10 -5.26
CA TRP A 125 -12.28 0.68 -6.54
C TRP A 125 -13.40 1.10 -7.49
N SER A 126 -14.62 0.58 -7.30
CA SER A 126 -15.76 0.90 -8.16
C SER A 126 -16.26 2.35 -7.98
N HIS A 127 -16.02 2.97 -6.82
CA HIS A 127 -16.25 4.40 -6.60
C HIS A 127 -15.12 5.30 -7.12
N TYR A 128 -13.90 4.77 -7.32
CA TYR A 128 -12.80 5.47 -8.00
C TYR A 128 -12.85 5.32 -9.53
N THR A 129 -13.74 4.46 -10.04
CA THR A 129 -14.10 4.46 -11.47
C THR A 129 -15.17 5.52 -11.76
N ASP A 130 -15.62 5.60 -13.01
CA ASP A 130 -16.67 6.52 -13.48
C ASP A 130 -18.05 6.10 -12.96
N GLU A 131 -18.26 6.10 -11.63
CA GLU A 131 -19.54 5.75 -10.99
C GLU A 131 -20.08 4.37 -11.41
N HIS A 132 -19.26 3.33 -11.31
CA HIS A 132 -19.55 1.96 -11.78
C HIS A 132 -19.69 1.80 -13.32
N ARG A 133 -19.31 2.81 -14.12
CA ARG A 133 -19.27 2.72 -15.58
C ARG A 133 -17.89 2.29 -16.06
N GLY A 134 -17.86 1.34 -16.98
CA GLY A 134 -16.64 0.79 -17.55
C GLY A 134 -16.72 -0.72 -17.70
N PHE A 135 -15.60 -1.39 -17.46
CA PHE A 135 -15.49 -2.84 -17.59
C PHE A 135 -14.52 -3.41 -16.56
N ILE A 136 -14.55 -4.72 -16.43
CA ILE A 136 -13.68 -5.46 -15.53
C ILE A 136 -12.74 -6.31 -16.37
N ILE A 137 -11.46 -6.28 -16.00
CA ILE A 137 -10.44 -7.17 -16.55
C ILE A 137 -10.10 -8.21 -15.48
N GLU A 138 -10.16 -9.48 -15.87
CA GLU A 138 -9.65 -10.58 -15.06
C GLU A 138 -8.19 -10.87 -15.42
N PHE A 139 -7.35 -10.93 -14.39
CA PHE A 139 -5.95 -11.30 -14.47
C PHE A 139 -5.77 -12.67 -13.84
N HIS A 140 -5.20 -13.59 -14.62
CA HIS A 140 -4.70 -14.85 -14.08
C HIS A 140 -3.57 -14.57 -13.09
N ARG A 141 -3.45 -15.32 -11.99
CA ARG A 141 -2.37 -15.10 -10.99
C ARG A 141 -0.95 -15.11 -11.58
N ASN A 142 -0.75 -15.83 -12.67
CA ASN A 142 0.52 -15.93 -13.38
C ASN A 142 0.52 -15.12 -14.69
N PHE A 143 -0.24 -14.00 -14.75
CA PHE A 143 -0.28 -13.17 -15.96
C PHE A 143 1.06 -12.46 -16.23
N ILE A 144 1.93 -12.35 -15.22
CA ILE A 144 3.33 -11.96 -15.35
C ILE A 144 4.16 -12.99 -14.57
N ASP A 145 5.15 -13.55 -15.25
CA ASP A 145 6.13 -14.46 -14.63
C ASP A 145 6.96 -13.70 -13.58
N ASP A 146 7.38 -14.38 -12.52
CA ASP A 146 8.26 -13.83 -11.47
C ASP A 146 7.72 -12.57 -10.75
N THR A 147 6.40 -12.39 -10.70
CA THR A 147 5.77 -11.30 -9.92
C THR A 147 5.46 -11.75 -8.50
N GLU A 148 5.93 -10.98 -7.51
CA GLU A 148 5.56 -11.19 -6.12
C GLU A 148 4.15 -10.68 -5.86
N ILE A 149 3.25 -11.58 -5.44
CA ILE A 149 1.89 -11.23 -5.03
C ILE A 149 1.85 -11.14 -3.51
N SER A 150 1.78 -9.92 -2.99
CA SER A 150 1.62 -9.68 -1.56
C SER A 150 0.16 -9.37 -1.22
N LYS A 151 -0.40 -10.10 -0.24
CA LYS A 151 -1.71 -9.76 0.29
C LYS A 151 -1.62 -8.45 1.07
N ILE A 152 -2.44 -7.48 0.68
CA ILE A 152 -2.59 -6.21 1.39
C ILE A 152 -3.37 -6.45 2.69
N THR A 153 -2.84 -5.91 3.79
CA THR A 153 -3.54 -5.87 5.08
C THR A 153 -3.81 -4.41 5.39
N TYR A 154 -5.06 -3.99 5.21
CA TYR A 154 -5.46 -2.62 5.49
C TYR A 154 -5.36 -2.32 6.98
N SER A 155 -4.86 -1.14 7.31
CA SER A 155 -4.69 -0.66 8.69
C SER A 155 -5.31 0.72 8.85
N HIS A 156 -5.96 0.96 9.98
CA HIS A 156 -6.42 2.30 10.36
C HIS A 156 -5.29 3.21 10.80
N GLU A 157 -4.12 2.64 11.10
CA GLU A 157 -2.93 3.36 11.48
C GLU A 157 -1.92 3.34 10.34
N ARG A 158 -1.34 4.52 10.09
CA ARG A 158 -0.29 4.67 9.09
C ARG A 158 0.98 3.96 9.59
N PRO A 159 1.55 3.04 8.80
CA PRO A 159 2.74 2.32 9.19
C PRO A 159 3.90 3.29 9.43
N MET A 160 4.75 2.94 10.38
CA MET A 160 5.92 3.72 10.75
C MET A 160 7.18 3.02 10.26
N VAL A 161 8.17 3.80 9.85
CA VAL A 161 9.49 3.31 9.43
C VAL A 161 10.60 4.08 10.11
N THR A 162 11.57 3.33 10.60
CA THR A 162 12.82 3.84 11.17
C THR A 162 13.82 4.19 10.08
N GLN A 163 14.86 4.94 10.45
CA GLN A 163 15.95 5.31 9.56
C GLN A 163 16.76 4.07 9.14
N GLU A 164 16.94 3.15 10.09
CA GLU A 164 17.66 1.88 9.95
C GLU A 164 16.97 0.94 8.95
N GLU A 165 15.64 0.83 9.02
CA GLU A 165 14.86 0.05 8.04
C GLU A 165 15.03 0.60 6.63
N ILE A 166 15.03 1.94 6.48
CA ILE A 166 15.25 2.58 5.19
C ILE A 166 16.67 2.31 4.67
N GLU A 167 17.68 2.39 5.53
CA GLU A 167 19.08 2.11 5.18
C GLU A 167 19.32 0.65 4.81
N SER A 168 18.61 -0.28 5.45
CA SER A 168 18.74 -1.71 5.17
C SER A 168 18.33 -2.07 3.74
N GLY A 169 17.50 -1.24 3.10
CA GLY A 169 16.90 -1.51 1.80
C GLY A 169 15.87 -2.66 1.81
N VAL A 170 15.67 -3.31 2.97
CA VAL A 170 14.65 -4.34 3.19
C VAL A 170 13.39 -3.63 3.69
N ILE A 171 12.74 -2.90 2.79
CA ILE A 171 11.46 -2.27 3.09
C ILE A 171 10.39 -3.10 2.41
N PHE A 172 9.79 -4.01 3.18
CA PHE A 172 8.53 -4.64 2.79
C PHE A 172 7.49 -3.54 2.54
N PRO A 173 6.63 -3.64 1.52
CA PRO A 173 5.83 -2.51 1.16
C PRO A 173 4.77 -2.31 2.26
N PHE A 174 4.92 -1.20 2.96
CA PHE A 174 3.99 -0.67 3.91
C PHE A 174 2.73 -0.24 3.14
N PHE A 175 1.80 -1.16 2.97
CA PHE A 175 0.50 -0.88 2.39
C PHE A 175 -0.47 -0.52 3.52
N CYS A 176 -1.10 0.65 3.39
CA CYS A 176 -2.20 1.09 4.24
C CYS A 176 -3.53 0.70 3.62
#